data_AF-A0A0T9TTC3-F1
#
_entry.id   AF-A0A0T9TTC3-F1
#
_cell.length_a   1.000
_cell.length_b   1.000
_cell.length_c   1.000
_cell.angle_alpha   90.00
_cell.angle_beta   90.00
_cell.angle_gamma   90.00
#
_symmetry.space_group_name_H-M   'P 1'
#
loop_
_entity.id
_entity.type
_entity.pdbx_description
1 polymer ?
#
loop_
_entity_poly.entity_id
_entity_poly.type
_entity_poly.pdbx_seq_one_letter_code
_entity_poly.pdbx_strand_id
1 'polypeptide(L)'
;MIPWSIASLLAITFTGKQFNRFGPRPLLIAGCLLQGLGILLLARIHSAEQFSLLLTAFAMIGFGGSLCSSTAQSSAFLVVDNTQLAQASALWNINRQLSFCLGVAIMSLLLNKLLEMQPAASAYASCFYLAAASTLIPAALCLRLNNRAIVRQLNAQEE
;
A
#
# COMPACT_ATOMS: atom_id res chain seq x y z
N MET A 1 -15.96 -1.67 5.75
CA MET A 1 -15.38 -2.12 4.45
C MET A 1 -15.77 -1.22 3.28
N ILE A 2 -17.02 -0.74 3.18
CA ILE A 2 -17.45 0.21 2.13
C ILE A 2 -16.46 1.37 1.90
N PRO A 3 -15.93 2.06 2.94
CA PRO A 3 -15.06 3.21 2.75
C PRO A 3 -13.72 2.85 2.12
N TRP A 4 -13.17 1.71 2.54
CA TRP A 4 -11.96 1.14 1.95
C TRP A 4 -12.21 0.87 0.47
N SER A 5 -13.28 0.15 0.12
CA SER A 5 -13.57 -0.24 -1.25
C SER A 5 -13.73 0.97 -2.19
N ILE A 6 -14.46 2.00 -1.76
CA ILE A 6 -14.63 3.24 -2.53
C ILE A 6 -13.27 3.94 -2.72
N ALA A 7 -12.51 4.10 -1.63
CA ALA A 7 -11.22 4.76 -1.68
C ALA A 7 -10.20 3.99 -2.55
N SER A 8 -10.23 2.66 -2.49
CA SER A 8 -9.45 1.76 -3.33
C SER A 8 -9.79 1.92 -4.81
N LEU A 9 -11.08 1.96 -5.15
CA LEU A 9 -11.52 2.19 -6.53
C LEU A 9 -11.01 3.53 -7.06
N LEU A 10 -11.14 4.60 -6.25
CA LEU A 10 -10.63 5.92 -6.59
C LEU A 10 -9.12 5.88 -6.82
N ALA A 11 -8.36 5.20 -5.97
CA ALA A 11 -6.90 5.06 -6.11
C ALA A 11 -6.51 4.29 -7.39
N ILE A 12 -7.22 3.22 -7.74
CA ILE A 12 -6.97 2.46 -8.97
C ILE A 12 -7.20 3.34 -10.21
N THR A 13 -8.34 4.04 -10.27
CA THR A 13 -8.65 4.96 -11.36
C THR A 13 -7.66 6.12 -11.42
N PHE A 14 -7.25 6.66 -10.27
CA PHE A 14 -6.25 7.71 -10.18
C PHE A 14 -4.90 7.25 -10.68
N THR A 15 -4.47 6.04 -10.33
CA THR A 15 -3.20 5.44 -10.78
C THR A 15 -3.17 5.37 -12.30
N GLY A 16 -4.22 4.82 -12.95
CA GLY A 16 -4.26 4.71 -14.40
C GLY A 16 -4.08 6.04 -15.15
N LYS A 17 -4.58 7.15 -14.57
CA LYS A 17 -4.43 8.49 -15.17
C LYS A 17 -3.09 9.17 -14.87
N GLN A 18 -2.55 8.95 -13.68
CA GLN A 18 -1.40 9.72 -13.18
C GLN A 18 -0.07 8.99 -13.32
N PHE A 19 -0.10 7.67 -13.56
CA PHE A 19 1.10 6.86 -13.72
C PHE A 19 1.97 7.34 -14.89
N ASN A 20 1.37 7.57 -16.06
CA ASN A 20 2.10 8.05 -17.24
C ASN A 20 2.70 9.44 -17.03
N ARG A 21 2.02 10.31 -16.28
CA ARG A 21 2.45 11.70 -16.03
C ARG A 21 3.57 11.83 -15.01
N PHE A 22 3.45 11.15 -13.86
CA PHE A 22 4.36 11.35 -12.73
C PHE A 22 5.37 10.22 -12.54
N GLY A 23 5.16 9.07 -13.20
CA GLY A 23 5.93 7.87 -12.97
C GLY A 23 5.64 7.23 -11.60
N PRO A 24 6.31 6.11 -11.29
CA PRO A 24 5.95 5.27 -10.14
C PRO A 24 6.41 5.82 -8.79
N ARG A 25 7.55 6.52 -8.72
CA ARG A 25 8.15 6.93 -7.44
C ARG A 25 7.23 7.83 -6.59
N PRO A 26 6.69 8.96 -7.10
CA PRO A 26 5.85 9.83 -6.28
C PRO A 26 4.55 9.14 -5.85
N LEU A 27 3.97 8.29 -6.70
CA LEU A 27 2.74 7.56 -6.39
C LEU A 27 2.95 6.50 -5.30
N LEU A 28 4.05 5.74 -5.38
CA LEU A 28 4.42 4.76 -4.35
C LEU A 28 4.69 5.43 -3.00
N ILE A 29 5.46 6.52 -2.98
CA ILE A 29 5.77 7.23 -1.73
C ILE A 29 4.50 7.83 -1.13
N ALA A 30 3.67 8.50 -1.94
CA ALA A 30 2.41 9.06 -1.47
C ALA A 30 1.47 7.98 -0.92
N GLY A 31 1.37 6.83 -1.61
CA GLY A 31 0.57 5.70 -1.16
C GLY A 31 1.06 5.11 0.17
N CYS A 32 2.36 4.90 0.32
CA CYS A 32 2.96 4.40 1.56
C CYS A 32 2.72 5.36 2.73
N LEU A 33 2.95 6.66 2.53
CA LEU A 33 2.71 7.67 3.57
C LEU A 33 1.23 7.75 3.95
N LEU A 34 0.32 7.75 2.98
CA LEU A 34 -1.11 7.83 3.24
C LEU A 34 -1.61 6.57 3.96
N GLN A 35 -1.14 5.39 3.56
CA GLN A 35 -1.46 4.14 4.24
C GLN A 35 -0.93 4.13 5.68
N GLY A 36 0.33 4.53 5.89
CA GLY A 36 0.93 4.64 7.21
C GLY A 36 0.17 5.60 8.12
N LEU A 37 -0.22 6.77 7.61
CA LEU A 37 -1.06 7.72 8.34
C LEU A 37 -2.44 7.12 8.69
N GLY A 38 -3.08 6.41 7.77
CA GLY A 38 -4.34 5.72 8.04
C GLY A 38 -4.21 4.67 9.15
N ILE A 39 -3.12 3.90 9.16
CA ILE A 39 -2.82 2.94 10.24
C ILE A 39 -2.56 3.66 11.57
N LEU A 40 -1.83 4.79 11.56
CA LEU A 40 -1.61 5.60 12.77
C LEU A 40 -2.91 6.15 13.36
N LEU A 41 -3.88 6.50 12.51
CA LEU A 41 -5.19 6.94 12.98
C LEU A 41 -5.93 5.83 13.72
N LEU A 42 -5.77 4.55 13.34
CA LEU A 42 -6.38 3.43 14.06
C LEU A 42 -5.87 3.33 15.51
N ALA A 43 -4.61 3.67 15.78
CA ALA A 43 -4.05 3.70 17.13
C ALA A 43 -4.68 4.77 18.03
N ARG A 44 -5.43 5.73 17.46
CA ARG A 44 -6.11 6.81 18.18
C ARG A 44 -7.59 6.52 18.44
N ILE A 45 -8.10 5.39 17.96
CA ILE A 45 -9.52 5.04 18.10
C ILE A 45 -9.74 4.27 19.40
N HIS A 46 -10.52 4.85 20.32
CA HIS A 46 -10.76 4.31 21.66
C HIS A 46 -12.25 4.06 21.97
N SER A 47 -13.16 4.62 21.18
CA SER A 47 -14.60 4.53 21.40
C SER A 47 -15.36 4.36 20.09
N ALA A 48 -16.51 3.69 20.15
CA ALA A 48 -17.41 3.50 19.02
C ALA A 48 -17.99 4.82 18.47
N GLU A 49 -17.99 5.89 19.26
CA GLU A 49 -18.44 7.23 18.84
C GLU A 49 -17.51 7.86 17.79
N GLN A 50 -16.28 7.36 17.66
CA GLN A 50 -15.28 7.87 16.70
C GLN A 50 -15.47 7.27 15.30
N PHE A 51 -16.71 7.07 14.89
CA PHE A 51 -17.05 6.45 13.60
C PHE A 51 -16.49 7.23 12.41
N SER A 52 -16.52 8.57 12.44
CA SER A 52 -15.93 9.40 11.39
C SER A 52 -14.42 9.23 11.28
N LEU A 53 -13.72 9.07 12.41
CA LEU A 53 -12.27 8.84 12.42
C LEU A 53 -11.92 7.45 11.86
N LEU A 54 -12.72 6.44 12.22
CA LEU A 54 -12.63 5.09 11.67
C LEU A 54 -12.85 5.09 10.16
N LEU A 55 -13.86 5.83 9.70
CA LEU A 55 -14.18 6.01 8.28
C LEU A 55 -12.99 6.58 7.50
N THR A 56 -12.40 7.66 8.02
CA THR A 56 -11.21 8.30 7.43
C THR A 56 -10.01 7.36 7.43
N ALA A 57 -9.74 6.65 8.54
CA ALA A 57 -8.63 5.71 8.63
C ALA A 57 -8.75 4.60 7.58
N PHE A 58 -9.92 3.96 7.46
CA PHE A 58 -10.17 2.93 6.45
C PHE A 58 -10.06 3.45 5.01
N ALA A 59 -10.55 4.66 4.75
CA ALA A 59 -10.42 5.29 3.44
C ALA A 59 -8.94 5.56 3.09
N MET A 60 -8.15 6.07 4.03
CA MET A 60 -6.72 6.34 3.84
C MET A 60 -5.92 5.05 3.60
N ILE A 61 -6.17 4.00 4.40
CA ILE A 61 -5.54 2.69 4.23
C ILE A 61 -5.89 2.10 2.86
N GLY A 62 -7.17 2.17 2.48
CA GLY A 62 -7.65 1.65 1.21
C GLY A 62 -7.12 2.40 0.00
N PHE A 63 -7.12 3.73 0.04
CA PHE A 63 -6.54 4.54 -1.03
C PHE A 63 -5.04 4.32 -1.14
N GLY A 64 -4.30 4.45 -0.04
CA GLY A 64 -2.84 4.36 -0.03
C GLY A 64 -2.34 2.98 -0.45
N GLY A 65 -2.97 1.92 0.07
CA GLY A 65 -2.62 0.54 -0.29
C GLY A 65 -2.86 0.20 -1.75
N SER A 66 -4.01 0.62 -2.29
CA SER A 66 -4.35 0.38 -3.68
C SER A 66 -3.52 1.23 -4.63
N LEU A 67 -3.21 2.48 -4.27
CA LEU A 67 -2.28 3.32 -5.03
C LEU A 67 -0.91 2.64 -5.14
N CYS A 68 -0.38 2.11 -4.03
CA CYS A 68 0.88 1.36 -4.03
C CYS A 68 0.80 0.10 -4.90
N SER A 69 -0.21 -0.75 -4.68
CA SER A 69 -0.35 -2.02 -5.39
C SER A 69 -0.53 -1.81 -6.89
N SER A 70 -1.38 -0.86 -7.31
CA SER A 70 -1.62 -0.57 -8.72
C SER A 70 -0.38 0.03 -9.38
N THR A 71 0.30 0.97 -8.71
CA THR A 71 1.52 1.57 -9.26
C THR A 71 2.63 0.53 -9.42
N ALA A 72 2.81 -0.35 -8.43
CA ALA A 72 3.79 -1.42 -8.48
C ALA A 72 3.47 -2.43 -9.60
N GLN A 73 2.19 -2.78 -9.77
CA GLN A 73 1.74 -3.67 -10.84
C GLN A 73 2.01 -3.05 -12.22
N SER A 74 1.58 -1.79 -12.44
CA SER A 74 1.84 -1.07 -13.69
C SER A 74 3.33 -1.03 -13.98
N SER A 75 4.16 -0.72 -12.98
CA SER A 75 5.62 -0.69 -13.12
C SER A 75 6.21 -2.04 -13.51
N ALA A 76 5.73 -3.14 -12.92
CA ALA A 76 6.22 -4.48 -13.19
C ALA A 76 5.89 -4.92 -14.63
N PHE A 77 4.77 -4.47 -15.18
CA PHE A 77 4.32 -4.87 -16.52
C PHE A 77 4.79 -3.92 -17.63
N LEU A 78 5.44 -2.81 -17.30
CA LEU A 78 5.94 -1.83 -18.27
C LEU A 78 6.81 -2.42 -19.39
N VAL A 79 7.62 -3.43 -19.05
CA VAL A 79 8.61 -4.05 -19.96
C VAL A 79 8.24 -5.48 -20.35
N VAL A 80 7.00 -5.90 -20.09
CA VAL A 80 6.53 -7.26 -20.36
C VAL A 80 5.83 -7.27 -21.71
N ASP A 81 6.28 -8.14 -22.60
CA ASP A 81 5.63 -8.35 -23.91
C ASP A 81 4.20 -8.88 -23.75
N ASN A 82 3.31 -8.48 -24.67
CA ASN A 82 1.90 -8.89 -24.67
C ASN A 82 1.70 -10.42 -24.62
N THR A 83 2.59 -11.19 -25.24
CA THR A 83 2.54 -12.66 -25.25
C THR A 83 2.85 -13.28 -23.88
N GLN A 84 3.57 -12.55 -23.01
CA GLN A 84 3.99 -13.00 -21.68
C GLN A 84 3.11 -12.43 -20.55
N LEU A 85 2.24 -11.46 -20.84
CA LEU A 85 1.40 -10.79 -19.83
C LEU A 85 0.58 -11.76 -18.97
N ALA A 86 0.08 -12.86 -19.55
CA ALA A 86 -0.67 -13.87 -18.79
C ALA A 86 0.20 -14.54 -17.72
N GLN A 87 1.44 -14.90 -18.07
CA GLN A 87 2.40 -15.52 -17.15
C GLN A 87 2.88 -14.53 -16.10
N ALA A 88 3.20 -13.29 -16.51
CA ALA A 88 3.58 -12.22 -15.59
C ALA A 88 2.45 -11.90 -14.59
N SER A 89 1.19 -11.92 -15.04
CA SER A 89 0.01 -11.73 -14.19
C SER A 89 -0.19 -12.88 -13.20
N ALA A 90 0.06 -14.12 -13.61
CA ALA A 90 0.04 -15.26 -12.69
C ALA A 90 1.13 -15.12 -11.61
N LEU A 91 2.35 -14.78 -12.00
CA LEU A 91 3.46 -14.55 -11.08
C LEU A 91 3.18 -13.40 -10.11
N TRP A 92 2.64 -12.28 -10.60
CA TRP A 92 2.23 -11.15 -9.78
C TRP A 92 1.20 -11.55 -8.71
N ASN A 93 0.21 -12.35 -9.08
CA ASN A 93 -0.79 -12.84 -8.14
C ASN A 93 -0.21 -13.80 -7.10
N ILE A 94 0.69 -14.70 -7.48
CA ILE A 94 1.40 -15.58 -6.53
C ILE A 94 2.22 -14.75 -5.54
N ASN A 95 3.00 -13.80 -6.04
CA ASN A 95 3.78 -12.88 -5.20
C ASN A 95 2.88 -12.12 -4.21
N ARG A 96 1.73 -11.62 -4.68
CA ARG A 96 0.75 -10.91 -3.84
C ARG A 96 0.16 -11.81 -2.76
N GLN A 97 -0.26 -13.03 -3.11
CA GLN A 97 -0.81 -13.98 -2.14
C GLN A 97 0.22 -14.37 -1.08
N LEU A 98 1.45 -14.67 -1.49
CA LEU A 98 2.55 -14.97 -0.57
C LEU A 98 2.84 -13.79 0.36
N SER A 99 2.86 -12.57 -0.17
CA SER A 99 3.05 -11.35 0.62
C SER A 99 1.95 -11.16 1.66
N PHE A 100 0.68 -11.44 1.33
CA PHE A 100 -0.41 -11.39 2.31
C PHE A 100 -0.27 -12.45 3.40
N CYS A 101 0.07 -13.69 3.03
CA CYS A 101 0.29 -14.76 4.00
C CYS A 101 1.42 -14.41 4.99
N LEU A 102 2.58 -13.99 4.47
CA LEU A 102 3.72 -13.58 5.30
C LEU A 102 3.40 -12.35 6.15
N GLY A 103 2.74 -11.34 5.56
CA GLY A 103 2.36 -10.13 6.27
C GLY A 103 1.44 -10.42 7.46
N VAL A 104 0.39 -11.21 7.26
CA VAL A 104 -0.52 -11.63 8.34
C VAL A 104 0.21 -12.44 9.39
N ALA A 105 1.06 -13.41 9.00
CA ALA A 105 1.82 -14.22 9.95
C ALA A 105 2.75 -13.37 10.83
N ILE A 106 3.55 -12.48 10.23
CA ILE A 106 4.48 -11.62 10.96
C ILE A 106 3.74 -10.67 11.89
N MET A 107 2.66 -10.03 11.43
CA MET A 107 1.86 -9.13 12.27
C MET A 107 1.13 -9.87 13.40
N SER A 108 0.69 -11.12 13.16
CA SER A 108 0.01 -11.92 14.19
C SER A 108 0.98 -12.37 15.28
N LEU A 109 2.18 -12.82 14.91
CA LEU A 109 3.25 -13.16 15.85
C LEU A 109 3.70 -11.93 16.65
N LEU A 110 3.85 -10.79 15.99
CA LEU A 110 4.17 -9.52 16.65
C LEU A 110 3.11 -9.14 17.69
N LEU A 111 1.84 -9.16 17.31
CA LEU A 111 0.74 -8.85 18.22
C LEU A 111 0.69 -9.83 19.40
N ASN A 112 0.83 -11.14 19.14
CA ASN A 112 0.85 -12.15 20.18
C ASN A 112 1.99 -11.90 21.18
N LYS A 113 3.19 -11.57 20.70
CA LYS A 113 4.32 -11.22 21.56
C LYS A 113 4.06 -9.97 22.39
N LEU A 114 3.44 -8.94 21.80
CA LEU A 114 3.08 -7.71 22.51
C LEU A 114 2.03 -7.96 23.60
N LEU A 115 1.07 -8.86 23.36
CA LEU A 115 0.04 -9.26 24.33
C LEU A 115 0.62 -10.01 25.54
N GLU A 116 1.76 -10.70 25.39
CA GLU A 116 2.47 -11.30 26.53
C GLU A 116 3.13 -10.24 27.43
N MET A 117 3.52 -9.10 26.86
CA MET A 117 4.33 -8.08 27.54
C MET A 117 3.51 -6.91 28.06
N GLN A 118 2.31 -6.68 27.51
CA GLN A 118 1.52 -5.48 27.75
C GLN A 118 0.02 -5.78 27.77
N PRO A 119 -0.80 -4.94 28.44
CA PRO A 119 -2.26 -5.00 28.33
C PRO A 119 -2.73 -4.90 26.87
N ALA A 120 -3.90 -5.48 26.59
CA ALA A 120 -4.43 -5.60 25.23
C ALA A 120 -4.47 -4.26 24.47
N ALA A 121 -5.02 -3.21 25.07
CA ALA A 121 -5.13 -1.90 24.42
C ALA A 121 -3.76 -1.33 23.97
N SER A 122 -2.76 -1.40 24.84
CA SER A 122 -1.38 -0.97 24.52
C SER A 122 -0.69 -1.87 23.50
N ALA A 123 -0.97 -3.18 23.53
CA ALA A 123 -0.42 -4.12 22.56
C ALA A 123 -0.95 -3.83 21.14
N TYR A 124 -2.26 -3.60 20.99
CA TYR A 124 -2.85 -3.21 19.71
C TYR A 124 -2.30 -1.86 19.22
N ALA A 125 -2.21 -0.84 20.09
CA ALA A 125 -1.65 0.45 19.72
C ALA A 125 -0.18 0.34 19.26
N SER A 126 0.65 -0.41 20.01
CA SER A 126 2.05 -0.68 19.65
C SER A 126 2.15 -1.42 18.31
N CYS A 127 1.27 -2.39 18.07
CA CYS A 127 1.23 -3.11 16.80
C CYS A 127 0.88 -2.17 15.63
N PHE A 128 -0.09 -1.25 15.81
CA PHE A 128 -0.41 -0.25 14.79
C PHE A 128 0.75 0.73 14.54
N TYR A 129 1.46 1.18 15.59
CA TYR A 129 2.64 2.02 15.42
C TYR A 129 3.76 1.32 14.63
N LEU A 130 4.04 0.05 14.95
CA LEU A 130 5.03 -0.73 14.23
C LEU A 130 4.61 -1.03 12.79
N ALA A 131 3.33 -1.35 12.56
CA ALA A 131 2.78 -1.55 11.22
C ALA A 131 2.88 -0.26 10.39
N ALA A 132 2.53 0.90 10.95
CA ALA A 132 2.71 2.18 10.29
C ALA A 132 4.18 2.49 9.98
N ALA A 133 5.09 2.26 10.93
CA ALA A 133 6.52 2.47 10.73
C ALA A 133 7.07 1.57 9.61
N SER A 134 6.57 0.34 9.48
CA SER A 134 6.98 -0.60 8.43
C SER A 134 6.70 -0.08 7.01
N THR A 135 5.71 0.80 6.83
CA THR A 135 5.40 1.44 5.54
C THR A 135 6.51 2.39 5.06
N LEU A 136 7.38 2.86 5.97
CA LEU A 136 8.51 3.71 5.62
C LEU A 136 9.63 2.93 4.90
N ILE A 137 9.73 1.62 5.13
CA ILE A 137 10.72 0.75 4.49
C ILE A 137 10.52 0.74 2.96
N PRO A 138 9.35 0.37 2.42
CA PRO A 138 9.13 0.43 0.98
C PRO A 138 9.19 1.86 0.44
N ALA A 139 8.74 2.87 1.19
CA ALA A 139 8.86 4.28 0.78
C ALA A 139 10.33 4.69 0.59
N ALA A 140 11.22 4.30 1.51
CA ALA A 140 12.65 4.54 1.42
C ALA A 140 13.31 3.78 0.27
N LEU A 141 12.91 2.52 0.05
CA LEU A 141 13.36 1.73 -1.09
C LEU A 141 12.94 2.37 -2.43
N CYS A 142 11.74 2.95 -2.50
CA CYS A 142 11.25 3.66 -3.68
C CYS A 142 12.06 4.92 -4.02
N LEU A 143 12.81 5.49 -3.07
CA LEU A 143 13.71 6.62 -3.36
C LEU A 143 14.86 6.21 -4.30
N ARG A 144 15.19 4.91 -4.37
CA ARG A 144 16.19 4.35 -5.28
C ARG A 144 15.69 4.20 -6.72
N LEU A 145 14.38 4.35 -6.96
CA LEU A 145 13.81 4.25 -8.30
C LEU A 145 14.22 5.46 -9.16
N ASN A 146 14.78 5.17 -10.33
CA ASN A 146 15.11 6.19 -11.33
C ASN A 146 13.85 6.64 -12.09
N ASN A 147 13.03 7.45 -11.40
CA ASN A 147 11.74 7.91 -11.92
C ASN A 147 11.85 8.66 -13.26
N ARG A 148 12.96 9.41 -13.46
CA ARG A 148 13.18 10.15 -14.71
C ARG A 148 13.37 9.24 -15.91
N ALA A 149 14.09 8.14 -15.75
CA ALA A 149 14.26 7.15 -16.80
C ALA A 149 12.92 6.50 -17.18
N ILE A 150 12.10 6.16 -16.18
CA ILE A 150 10.81 5.51 -16.39
C ILE A 150 9.82 6.46 -17.10
N VAL A 151 9.73 7.73 -16.69
CA VAL A 151 8.88 8.72 -17.37
C VAL A 151 9.30 8.95 -18.82
N ARG A 152 10.61 8.93 -19.11
CA ARG A 152 11.11 9.03 -20.50
C ARG A 152 10.69 7.83 -21.34
N GLN A 153 10.76 6.61 -20.80
CA GLN A 153 10.31 5.41 -21.49
C GLN A 153 8.81 5.43 -21.76
N LEU A 154 8.01 5.90 -20.79
CA LEU A 154 6.56 6.06 -20.93
C LEU A 154 6.21 7.01 -22.08
N ASN A 155 6.84 8.19 -22.12
CA ASN A 155 6.60 9.16 -23.20
C ASN A 155 7.01 8.61 -24.57
N ALA A 156 8.11 7.85 -24.64
CA ALA A 156 8.59 7.26 -25.90
C ALA A 156 7.72 6.10 -26.42
N GLN A 157 6.82 5.54 -25.60
CA GLN A 157 5.83 4.54 -26.02
C GLN A 157 4.51 5.17 -26.49
N GLU A 158 4.26 6.44 -26.17
CA GLU A 158 3.07 7.19 -26.58
C GLU A 158 3.23 7.91 -27.93
N GLU A 159 4.47 8.02 -28.45
CA GLU A 159 4.83 8.52 -29.80
C GLU A 159 4.83 7.40 -30.86
#